data_AF-A0A0K8QWD7-F1
#
_entry.id   AF-A0A0K8QWD7-F1
#
_cell.length_a   1.000
_cell.length_b   1.000
_cell.length_c   1.000
_cell.angle_alpha   90.00
_cell.angle_beta   90.00
_cell.angle_gamma   90.00
#
_symmetry.space_group_name_H-M   'P 1'
#
loop_
_entity.id
_entity.type
_entity.pdbx_description
1 polymer ?
#
loop_
_entity_poly.entity_id
_entity_poly.type
_entity_poly.pdbx_seq_one_letter_code
_entity_poly.pdbx_strand_id
1 'polypeptide(L)'
;MLVFLSLLGIFLSLILLVFNARKYTASVYLGLFFFFTSLYGLYQYILLYSKSVTLISLFLVNLSIAVSPIYLIGPMLFWYVRSVLTDNSRLRKTDIWHLLPMIVYFFSALPHAFLPWQEKVEVAQTVVKNQEYMMIYEATLLSKILPAVLIFIFGFSWSWDIRYGPLNCSLVTYHKKNRLPFCRNNIS
;
A
#
# COMPACT_ATOMS: atom_id res chain seq x y z
N MET A 1 -19.58 -9.53 -4.59
CA MET A 1 -18.55 -9.27 -5.63
C MET A 1 -17.19 -8.85 -5.05
N LEU A 2 -17.14 -8.00 -4.01
CA LEU A 2 -15.86 -7.55 -3.38
C LEU A 2 -14.96 -8.71 -2.89
N VAL A 3 -15.55 -9.71 -2.21
CA VAL A 3 -14.81 -10.89 -1.72
C VAL A 3 -14.15 -11.64 -2.86
N PHE A 4 -14.88 -11.86 -3.96
CA PHE A 4 -14.36 -12.58 -5.12
C PHE A 4 -13.15 -11.86 -5.73
N LEU A 5 -13.25 -10.54 -5.94
CA LEU A 5 -12.13 -9.72 -6.44
C LEU A 5 -10.92 -9.77 -5.50
N SER A 6 -11.16 -9.75 -4.18
CA SER A 6 -10.10 -9.81 -3.18
C SER A 6 -9.40 -11.18 -3.19
N LEU A 7 -10.15 -12.27 -3.26
CA LEU A 7 -9.59 -13.62 -3.35
C LEU A 7 -8.81 -13.82 -4.65
N LEU A 8 -9.34 -13.35 -5.78
CA LEU A 8 -8.66 -13.42 -7.08
C LEU A 8 -7.35 -12.64 -7.06
N GLY A 9 -7.33 -11.44 -6.50
CA GLY A 9 -6.10 -10.64 -6.43
C GLY A 9 -5.07 -11.21 -5.46
N ILE A 10 -5.48 -11.83 -4.33
CA ILE A 10 -4.56 -12.60 -3.47
C ILE A 10 -3.96 -13.77 -4.26
N PHE A 11 -4.80 -14.52 -4.99
CA PHE A 11 -4.34 -15.63 -5.82
C PHE A 11 -3.32 -15.17 -6.88
N LEU A 12 -3.61 -14.08 -7.59
CA LEU A 12 -2.70 -13.51 -8.59
C LEU A 12 -1.37 -13.05 -7.96
N SER A 13 -1.45 -12.39 -6.81
CA SER A 13 -0.27 -11.98 -6.03
C SER A 13 0.61 -13.18 -5.69
N LEU A 14 0.01 -14.28 -5.19
CA LEU A 14 0.75 -15.49 -4.84
C LEU A 14 1.46 -16.10 -6.05
N ILE A 15 0.80 -16.15 -7.21
CA ILE A 15 1.43 -16.62 -8.46
C ILE A 15 2.66 -15.77 -8.78
N LEU A 16 2.53 -14.44 -8.77
CA LEU A 16 3.64 -13.53 -9.09
C LEU A 16 4.80 -13.67 -8.10
N LEU A 17 4.50 -13.77 -6.80
CA LEU A 17 5.52 -13.89 -5.75
C LEU A 17 6.20 -15.26 -5.76
N VAL A 18 5.49 -16.34 -6.06
CA VAL A 18 6.09 -17.70 -6.08
C VAL A 18 6.92 -17.94 -7.33
N PHE A 19 6.38 -17.61 -8.51
CA PHE A 19 7.02 -17.99 -9.78
C PHE A 19 8.01 -16.93 -10.30
N ASN A 20 7.72 -15.64 -10.10
CA ASN A 20 8.51 -14.57 -10.73
C ASN A 20 9.49 -13.89 -9.78
N ALA A 21 9.38 -14.05 -8.47
CA ALA A 21 10.20 -13.31 -7.51
C ALA A 21 11.71 -13.55 -7.65
N ARG A 22 12.14 -14.76 -8.04
CA ARG A 22 13.56 -15.09 -8.19
C ARG A 22 14.18 -14.51 -9.46
N LYS A 23 13.39 -14.34 -10.52
CA LYS A 23 13.89 -13.93 -11.85
C LYS A 23 13.68 -12.43 -12.11
N TYR A 24 12.54 -11.90 -11.68
CA TYR A 24 12.14 -10.53 -11.92
C TYR A 24 11.72 -9.87 -10.61
N THR A 25 12.65 -9.15 -10.01
CA THR A 25 12.43 -8.34 -8.80
C THR A 25 11.34 -7.28 -9.00
N ALA A 26 11.15 -6.77 -10.21
CA ALA A 26 10.02 -5.93 -10.57
C ALA A 26 8.65 -6.62 -10.31
N SER A 27 8.54 -7.91 -10.63
CA SER A 27 7.31 -8.68 -10.39
C SER A 27 6.98 -8.87 -8.92
N VAL A 28 7.97 -8.75 -8.02
CA VAL A 28 7.72 -8.74 -6.56
C VAL A 28 6.94 -7.49 -6.16
N TYR A 29 7.34 -6.32 -6.65
CA TYR A 29 6.62 -5.07 -6.37
C TYR A 29 5.17 -5.12 -6.88
N LEU A 30 4.97 -5.67 -8.08
CA LEU A 30 3.63 -5.86 -8.64
C LEU A 30 2.80 -6.88 -7.82
N GLY A 31 3.41 -7.98 -7.39
CA GLY A 31 2.77 -8.97 -6.53
C GLY A 31 2.32 -8.35 -5.20
N LEU A 32 3.20 -7.62 -4.52
CA LEU A 32 2.89 -6.92 -3.27
C LEU A 32 1.81 -5.84 -3.45
N PHE A 33 1.82 -5.13 -4.58
CA PHE A 33 0.75 -4.18 -4.92
C PHE A 33 -0.62 -4.87 -4.97
N PHE A 34 -0.73 -6.00 -5.67
CA PHE A 34 -1.98 -6.76 -5.72
C PHE A 34 -2.34 -7.32 -4.36
N PHE A 35 -1.37 -7.84 -3.60
CA PHE A 35 -1.59 -8.36 -2.25
C PHE A 35 -2.25 -7.32 -1.33
N PHE A 36 -1.62 -6.14 -1.20
CA PHE A 36 -2.12 -5.10 -0.30
C PHE A 36 -3.46 -4.52 -0.77
N THR A 37 -3.66 -4.36 -2.09
CA THR A 37 -4.93 -3.90 -2.65
C THR A 37 -6.05 -4.90 -2.36
N SER A 38 -5.79 -6.19 -2.48
CA SER A 38 -6.76 -7.24 -2.18
C SER A 38 -7.04 -7.40 -0.69
N LEU A 39 -6.03 -7.27 0.18
CA LEU A 39 -6.23 -7.22 1.62
C LEU A 39 -7.11 -6.03 2.02
N TYR A 40 -6.90 -4.86 1.41
CA TYR A 40 -7.74 -3.69 1.63
C TYR A 40 -9.20 -3.94 1.19
N GLY A 41 -9.40 -4.56 0.03
CA GLY A 41 -10.74 -4.95 -0.43
C GLY A 41 -11.44 -5.93 0.53
N LEU A 42 -10.71 -6.91 1.05
CA LEU A 42 -11.24 -7.86 2.05
C LEU A 42 -11.61 -7.14 3.36
N TYR A 43 -10.75 -6.23 3.82
CA TYR A 43 -10.98 -5.43 5.01
C TYR A 43 -12.26 -4.58 4.89
N GLN A 44 -12.41 -3.86 3.77
CA GLN A 44 -13.61 -3.07 3.47
C GLN A 44 -14.87 -3.94 3.42
N TYR A 45 -14.78 -5.15 2.83
CA TYR A 45 -15.90 -6.08 2.83
C TYR A 45 -16.34 -6.44 4.25
N ILE A 46 -15.38 -6.76 5.12
CA ILE A 46 -15.67 -7.18 6.49
C ILE A 46 -16.35 -6.07 7.28
N LEU A 47 -15.84 -4.84 7.20
CA LEU A 47 -16.41 -3.71 7.94
C LEU A 47 -17.78 -3.29 7.42
N LEU A 48 -17.97 -3.23 6.11
CA LEU A 48 -19.18 -2.67 5.51
C LEU A 48 -20.30 -3.69 5.30
N TYR A 49 -19.96 -4.98 5.12
CA TYR A 49 -20.94 -5.99 4.66
C TYR A 49 -21.04 -7.24 5.53
N SER A 50 -20.07 -7.56 6.41
CA SER A 50 -20.11 -8.82 7.16
C SER A 50 -21.26 -8.91 8.15
N LYS A 51 -21.73 -7.78 8.72
CA LYS A 51 -22.74 -7.69 9.80
C LYS A 51 -22.46 -8.50 11.07
N SER A 52 -21.34 -9.23 11.13
CA SER A 52 -20.93 -10.03 12.27
C SER A 52 -20.14 -9.20 13.26
N VAL A 53 -20.65 -9.08 14.49
CA VAL A 53 -19.99 -8.33 15.57
C VAL A 53 -18.61 -8.92 15.88
N THR A 54 -18.45 -10.24 15.85
CA THR A 54 -17.17 -10.89 16.16
C THR A 54 -16.12 -10.62 15.08
N LEU A 55 -16.53 -10.65 13.80
CA LEU A 55 -15.61 -10.38 12.70
C LEU A 55 -15.24 -8.89 12.65
N ILE A 56 -16.21 -8.01 12.86
CA ILE A 56 -15.97 -6.56 12.90
C ILE A 56 -15.09 -6.18 14.09
N SER A 57 -15.34 -6.70 15.30
CA SER A 57 -14.50 -6.41 16.48
C SER A 57 -13.06 -6.91 16.32
N LEU A 58 -12.86 -8.06 15.68
CA LEU A 58 -11.54 -8.57 15.34
C LEU A 58 -10.84 -7.65 14.33
N PHE A 59 -11.51 -7.26 13.26
CA PHE A 59 -10.88 -6.52 12.16
C PHE A 59 -10.74 -5.01 12.42
N LEU A 60 -11.74 -4.38 13.05
CA LEU A 60 -11.79 -2.93 13.24
C LEU A 60 -10.67 -2.42 14.15
N VAL A 61 -10.20 -3.22 15.11
CA VAL A 61 -9.26 -2.78 16.15
C VAL A 61 -7.95 -3.59 16.15
N ASN A 62 -8.00 -4.92 16.08
CA ASN A 62 -6.76 -5.71 16.07
C ASN A 62 -6.07 -5.64 14.70
N LEU A 63 -6.84 -5.61 13.61
CA LEU A 63 -6.26 -5.46 12.28
C LEU A 63 -5.95 -4.00 11.90
N SER A 64 -6.29 -2.98 12.69
CA SER A 64 -5.88 -1.59 12.34
C SER A 64 -4.35 -1.48 12.20
N ILE A 65 -3.60 -2.13 13.10
CA ILE A 65 -2.13 -2.26 12.96
C ILE A 65 -1.78 -3.09 11.72
N ALA A 66 -2.42 -4.25 11.54
CA ALA A 66 -2.15 -5.16 10.42
C ALA A 66 -2.49 -4.54 9.05
N VAL A 67 -3.31 -3.49 9.03
CA VAL A 67 -3.75 -2.74 7.85
C VAL A 67 -2.81 -1.56 7.56
N SER A 68 -1.91 -1.18 8.46
CA SER A 68 -0.87 -0.17 8.18
C SER A 68 -0.13 -0.36 6.84
N PRO A 69 0.16 -1.59 6.37
CA PRO A 69 0.77 -1.80 5.04
C PRO A 69 -0.06 -1.31 3.84
N ILE A 70 -1.33 -0.89 3.98
CA ILE A 70 -2.09 -0.30 2.87
C ILE A 70 -1.44 0.98 2.33
N TYR A 71 -0.71 1.71 3.18
CA TYR A 71 0.03 2.90 2.77
C TYR A 71 1.20 2.55 1.82
N LEU A 72 1.55 1.26 1.69
CA LEU A 72 2.53 0.77 0.73
C LEU A 72 1.96 0.51 -0.67
N ILE A 73 0.63 0.52 -0.87
CA ILE A 73 0.02 0.26 -2.18
C ILE A 73 0.61 1.20 -3.25
N GLY A 74 0.64 2.51 -2.98
CA GLY A 74 1.23 3.51 -3.88
C GLY A 74 2.74 3.28 -4.13
N PRO A 75 3.58 3.22 -3.07
CA PRO A 75 5.01 2.94 -3.20
C PRO A 75 5.35 1.67 -3.98
N MET A 76 4.61 0.56 -3.76
CA MET A 76 4.83 -0.69 -4.50
C MET A 76 4.57 -0.51 -5.99
N LEU A 77 3.49 0.18 -6.37
CA LEU A 77 3.20 0.48 -7.77
C LEU A 77 4.26 1.41 -8.38
N PHE A 78 4.71 2.42 -7.64
CA PHE A 78 5.76 3.33 -8.08
C PHE A 78 7.09 2.59 -8.33
N TRP A 79 7.52 1.75 -7.39
CA TRP A 79 8.76 0.97 -7.55
C TRP A 79 8.66 -0.03 -8.69
N TYR A 80 7.48 -0.64 -8.90
CA TYR A 80 7.23 -1.47 -10.07
C TYR A 80 7.44 -0.68 -11.37
N VAL A 81 6.71 0.43 -11.57
CA VAL A 81 6.80 1.25 -12.80
C VAL A 81 8.23 1.73 -13.04
N ARG A 82 8.89 2.26 -11.99
CA ARG A 82 10.28 2.71 -12.09
C ARG A 82 11.23 1.58 -12.47
N SER A 83 11.06 0.39 -11.89
CA SER A 83 11.92 -0.76 -12.17
C SER A 83 11.82 -1.23 -13.61
N VAL A 84 10.62 -1.17 -14.21
CA VAL A 84 10.37 -1.49 -15.62
C VAL A 84 10.95 -0.42 -16.55
N LEU A 85 10.81 0.87 -16.20
CA LEU A 85 11.30 1.96 -17.05
C LEU A 85 12.84 2.13 -17.03
N THR A 86 13.49 1.77 -15.92
CA THR A 86 14.93 1.97 -15.72
C THR A 86 15.74 0.68 -15.80
N ASP A 87 15.08 -0.46 -16.05
CA ASP A 87 15.65 -1.82 -15.94
C ASP A 87 16.45 -2.03 -14.63
N ASN A 88 16.05 -1.32 -13.57
CA ASN A 88 16.74 -1.33 -12.28
C ASN A 88 15.74 -1.37 -11.13
N SER A 89 15.71 -2.51 -10.47
CA SER A 89 14.82 -2.80 -9.35
C SER A 89 15.43 -2.52 -7.97
N ARG A 90 16.62 -1.93 -7.89
CA ARG A 90 17.25 -1.65 -6.59
C ARG A 90 16.53 -0.50 -5.88
N LEU A 91 16.23 -0.69 -4.60
CA LEU A 91 15.75 0.38 -3.73
C LEU A 91 16.87 1.37 -3.43
N ARG A 92 16.57 2.66 -3.54
CA ARG A 92 17.44 3.78 -3.17
C ARG A 92 17.18 4.16 -1.71
N LYS A 93 18.16 4.80 -1.07
CA LYS A 93 17.98 5.33 0.30
C LYS A 93 16.82 6.34 0.40
N THR A 94 16.57 7.09 -0.68
CA THR A 94 15.43 8.01 -0.78
C THR A 94 14.08 7.29 -0.77
N ASP A 95 14.03 6.02 -1.17
CA ASP A 95 12.78 5.25 -1.20
C ASP A 95 12.26 4.93 0.20
N ILE A 96 13.15 4.92 1.21
CA ILE A 96 12.79 4.66 2.60
C ILE A 96 11.77 5.68 3.11
N TRP A 97 11.84 6.92 2.63
CA TRP A 97 10.87 7.96 2.99
C TRP A 97 9.44 7.54 2.61
N HIS A 98 9.24 6.74 1.54
CA HIS A 98 7.91 6.29 1.11
C HIS A 98 7.26 5.33 2.12
N LEU A 99 8.05 4.76 3.04
CA LEU A 99 7.58 3.92 4.15
C LEU A 99 7.08 4.75 5.34
N LEU A 100 7.42 6.03 5.41
CA LEU A 100 7.12 6.89 6.56
C LEU A 100 5.61 6.98 6.84
N PRO A 101 4.71 7.14 5.85
CA PRO A 101 3.26 7.15 6.11
C PRO A 101 2.77 5.86 6.80
N MET A 102 3.29 4.70 6.38
CA MET A 102 2.98 3.42 7.01
C MET A 102 3.46 3.39 8.46
N ILE A 103 4.70 3.82 8.73
CA ILE A 103 5.29 3.80 10.07
C ILE A 103 4.53 4.71 11.03
N VAL A 104 4.21 5.93 10.59
CA VAL A 104 3.45 6.90 11.39
C VAL A 104 2.08 6.34 11.75
N TYR A 105 1.36 5.78 10.77
CA TYR A 105 0.06 5.17 11.02
C TYR A 105 0.16 3.98 11.98
N PHE A 106 1.15 3.10 11.78
CA PHE A 106 1.39 1.92 12.62
C PHE A 106 1.54 2.29 14.10
N PHE A 107 2.37 3.29 14.42
CA PHE A 107 2.53 3.74 15.81
C PHE A 107 1.28 4.43 16.36
N SER A 108 0.54 5.15 15.52
CA SER A 108 -0.69 5.84 15.95
C SER A 108 -1.87 4.90 16.23
N ALA A 109 -1.90 3.74 15.57
CA ALA A 109 -2.91 2.69 15.77
C ALA A 109 -2.56 1.76 16.95
N LEU A 110 -1.32 1.83 17.44
CA LEU A 110 -0.79 0.95 18.47
C LEU A 110 -1.62 0.94 19.77
N PRO A 111 -2.05 2.08 20.33
CA PRO A 111 -2.84 2.10 21.57
C PRO A 111 -4.20 1.42 21.40
N HIS A 112 -4.83 1.57 20.23
CA HIS A 112 -6.15 0.99 19.98
C HIS A 112 -6.08 -0.53 19.86
N ALA A 113 -5.01 -1.10 19.30
CA ALA A 113 -4.89 -2.56 19.21
C ALA A 113 -4.91 -3.26 20.57
N PHE A 114 -4.42 -2.59 21.63
CA PHE A 114 -4.39 -3.14 22.98
C PHE A 114 -5.66 -2.89 23.81
N LEU A 115 -6.73 -2.35 23.20
CA LEU A 115 -8.03 -2.22 23.85
C LEU A 115 -8.55 -3.59 24.36
N PRO A 116 -9.23 -3.65 25.51
CA PRO A 116 -9.84 -4.88 26.01
C PRO A 116 -10.95 -5.36 25.07
N TRP A 117 -11.22 -6.66 25.09
CA TRP A 117 -12.17 -7.29 24.16
C TRP A 117 -13.59 -6.71 24.24
N GLN A 118 -14.03 -6.36 25.45
CA GLN A 118 -15.36 -5.81 25.72
C GLN A 118 -15.59 -4.49 24.98
N GLU A 119 -14.62 -3.57 25.04
CA GLU A 119 -14.68 -2.29 24.33
C GLU A 119 -14.69 -2.50 22.80
N LYS A 120 -13.92 -3.48 22.30
CA LYS A 120 -13.92 -3.83 20.87
C LYS A 120 -15.29 -4.32 20.39
N VAL A 121 -15.98 -5.11 21.22
CA VAL A 121 -17.31 -5.62 20.92
C VAL A 121 -18.36 -4.51 20.96
N GLU A 122 -18.29 -3.59 21.93
CA GLU A 122 -19.21 -2.45 22.04
C GLU A 122 -19.13 -1.53 20.81
N VAL A 123 -17.90 -1.21 20.38
CA VAL A 123 -17.69 -0.42 19.15
C VAL A 123 -18.24 -1.18 17.93
N ALA A 124 -17.97 -2.48 17.82
CA ALA A 124 -18.48 -3.29 16.71
C ALA A 124 -20.02 -3.38 16.69
N GLN A 125 -20.67 -3.50 17.84
CA GLN A 125 -22.14 -3.45 17.96
C GLN A 125 -22.69 -2.10 17.49
N THR A 126 -22.00 -1.02 17.84
CA THR A 126 -22.37 0.34 17.43
C THR A 126 -22.26 0.51 15.92
N VAL A 127 -21.18 0.01 15.31
CA VAL A 127 -20.97 0.02 13.85
C VAL A 127 -22.03 -0.81 13.11
N VAL A 128 -22.40 -1.98 13.65
CA VAL A 128 -23.46 -2.82 13.06
C VAL A 128 -24.82 -2.14 13.12
N LYS A 129 -25.11 -1.42 14.22
CA LYS A 129 -26.37 -0.69 14.42
C LYS A 129 -26.43 0.59 13.57
N ASN A 130 -25.32 1.32 13.46
CA ASN A 130 -25.21 2.52 12.66
C ASN A 130 -23.88 2.52 11.89
N GLN A 131 -23.96 2.26 10.59
CA GLN A 131 -22.78 2.21 9.73
C GLN A 131 -22.09 3.58 9.58
N GLU A 132 -22.83 4.68 9.73
CA GLU A 132 -22.28 6.04 9.67
C GLU A 132 -21.30 6.31 10.81
N TYR A 133 -21.38 5.52 11.90
CA TYR A 133 -20.45 5.61 13.02
C TYR A 133 -18.99 5.40 12.60
N MET A 134 -18.72 4.65 11.52
CA MET A 134 -17.36 4.46 11.00
C MET A 134 -16.71 5.74 10.48
N MET A 135 -17.48 6.73 10.04
CA MET A 135 -16.96 8.00 9.51
C MET A 135 -16.51 8.95 10.62
N ILE A 136 -17.11 8.82 11.81
CA ILE A 136 -16.84 9.65 12.98
C ILE A 136 -15.94 8.94 14.01
N TYR A 137 -15.75 7.63 13.88
CA TYR A 137 -14.93 6.84 14.79
C TYR A 137 -13.44 7.18 14.63
N GLU A 138 -12.86 7.73 15.69
CA GLU A 138 -11.43 8.06 15.75
C GLU A 138 -10.60 6.81 16.04
N ALA A 139 -10.35 6.03 14.98
CA ALA A 139 -9.63 4.77 15.08
C ALA A 139 -8.14 4.89 15.47
N THR A 140 -7.58 6.11 15.48
CA THR A 140 -6.16 6.34 15.76
C THR A 140 -5.93 7.61 16.56
N LEU A 141 -4.81 7.66 17.30
CA LEU A 141 -4.35 8.93 17.88
C LEU A 141 -4.05 9.97 16.80
N LEU A 142 -3.71 9.54 15.59
CA LEU A 142 -3.38 10.42 14.48
C LEU A 142 -4.58 11.27 14.06
N SER A 143 -5.78 10.69 13.99
CA SER A 143 -7.00 11.43 13.64
C SER A 143 -7.38 12.50 14.67
N LYS A 144 -6.92 12.35 15.93
CA LYS A 144 -7.09 13.36 16.99
C LYS A 144 -6.10 14.51 16.87
N ILE A 145 -4.86 14.22 16.44
CA ILE A 145 -3.73 15.17 16.48
C ILE A 145 -3.54 15.89 15.14
N LEU A 146 -3.77 15.22 14.02
CA LEU A 146 -3.55 15.75 12.68
C LEU A 146 -4.87 15.78 11.90
N PRO A 147 -5.33 16.94 11.39
CA PRO A 147 -6.47 16.98 10.49
C PRO A 147 -6.16 16.16 9.24
N ALA A 148 -7.14 15.41 8.73
CA ALA A 148 -7.01 14.58 7.54
C ALA A 148 -6.37 15.34 6.35
N VAL A 149 -6.59 16.66 6.27
CA VAL A 149 -5.99 17.59 5.29
C VAL A 149 -4.46 17.56 5.27
N LEU A 150 -3.79 17.48 6.43
CA LEU A 150 -2.32 17.46 6.48
C LEU A 150 -1.75 16.14 5.91
N ILE A 151 -2.44 15.01 6.13
CA ILE A 151 -2.09 13.71 5.54
C ILE A 151 -2.18 13.80 4.00
N PHE A 152 -3.22 14.45 3.48
CA PHE A 152 -3.37 14.70 2.03
C PHE A 152 -2.28 15.61 1.44
N ILE A 153 -1.87 16.66 2.17
CA ILE A 153 -0.80 17.58 1.72
C ILE A 153 0.55 16.87 1.63
N PHE A 154 0.89 16.03 2.62
CA PHE A 154 2.08 15.18 2.51
C PHE A 154 1.95 14.26 1.29
N GLY A 155 0.79 13.63 1.07
CA GLY A 155 0.51 12.83 -0.13
C GLY A 155 0.73 13.56 -1.47
N PHE A 156 0.51 14.88 -1.51
CA PHE A 156 0.78 15.72 -2.69
C PHE A 156 2.29 15.94 -2.94
N SER A 157 3.06 16.16 -1.87
CA SER A 157 4.53 16.23 -1.96
C SER A 157 5.13 14.91 -2.46
N TRP A 158 4.53 13.79 -2.05
CA TRP A 158 4.89 12.44 -2.47
C TRP A 158 4.58 12.15 -3.95
N SER A 159 3.48 12.71 -4.47
CA SER A 159 3.10 12.54 -5.88
C SER A 159 3.90 13.42 -6.85
N TRP A 160 4.58 14.44 -6.36
CA TRP A 160 5.58 15.19 -7.14
C TRP A 160 6.76 14.30 -7.56
N ASP A 161 7.25 13.45 -6.66
CA ASP A 161 8.31 12.46 -6.96
C ASP A 161 7.84 11.40 -7.97
N ILE A 162 6.57 11.00 -7.91
CA ILE A 162 5.95 10.07 -8.87
C ILE A 162 5.87 10.67 -10.27
N ARG A 163 5.59 11.99 -10.38
CA ARG A 163 5.41 12.66 -11.68
C ARG A 163 6.74 13.02 -12.34
N TYR A 164 7.73 13.48 -11.57
CA TYR A 164 9.01 13.96 -12.11
C TYR A 164 10.16 12.95 -11.98
N GLY A 165 10.10 12.00 -11.06
CA GLY A 165 11.14 10.98 -10.86
C GLY A 165 11.36 10.06 -12.08
N PRO A 166 10.30 9.49 -12.68
CA PRO A 166 10.42 8.67 -13.89
C PRO A 166 10.87 9.48 -15.11
N LEU A 167 10.38 10.72 -15.27
CA LEU A 167 10.74 11.59 -16.39
C LEU A 167 12.22 11.99 -16.34
N ASN A 168 12.73 12.36 -15.17
CA ASN A 168 14.15 12.64 -14.99
C ASN A 168 15.02 11.40 -15.22
N CYS A 169 14.60 10.22 -14.76
CA CYS A 169 15.34 8.99 -14.99
C CYS A 169 15.35 8.57 -16.47
N SER A 170 14.22 8.67 -17.18
CA SER A 170 14.12 8.37 -18.62
C SER A 170 14.95 9.33 -19.47
N LEU A 171 14.98 10.62 -19.14
CA LEU A 171 15.84 11.60 -19.81
C LEU A 171 17.32 11.30 -19.55
N VAL A 172 17.70 10.95 -18.33
CA VAL A 172 19.09 10.62 -17.98
C VAL A 172 19.54 9.29 -18.60
N THR A 173 18.70 8.25 -18.65
CA THR A 173 19.05 6.97 -19.30
C THR A 173 19.11 7.11 -20.82
N TYR A 174 18.22 7.89 -21.43
CA TYR A 174 18.28 8.25 -22.85
C TYR A 174 19.60 8.95 -23.18
N HIS A 175 20.01 9.93 -22.36
CA HIS A 175 21.25 10.66 -22.56
C HIS A 175 22.50 9.79 -22.34
N LYS A 176 22.44 8.82 -21.42
CA LYS A 176 23.55 7.91 -21.09
C LYS A 176 23.72 6.81 -22.14
N LYS A 177 22.61 6.32 -22.72
CA LYS A 177 22.62 5.34 -23.84
C LYS A 177 23.16 5.95 -25.13
N ASN A 178 22.99 7.26 -25.33
CA ASN A 178 23.51 8.01 -26.49
C ASN A 178 24.91 8.64 -26.27
N ARG A 179 25.64 8.29 -25.19
CA ARG A 179 27.02 8.74 -24.94
C ARG A 179 28.02 7.59 -24.71
N LEU A 180 27.88 6.48 -25.44
CA LEU A 180 28.98 5.52 -25.63
C LEU A 180 29.22 5.33 -27.14
N PRO A 181 30.45 5.50 -27.63
CA PRO A 181 30.77 5.27 -29.03
C PRO A 181 30.97 3.77 -29.28
N PHE A 182 30.69 3.34 -30.51
CA PHE A 182 31.22 2.12 -31.12
C PHE A 182 30.57 0.77 -30.74
N CYS A 183 29.55 0.37 -31.50
CA CYS A 183 29.46 -1.02 -31.99
C CYS A 183 29.40 -0.96 -33.52
N ARG A 184 30.56 -1.14 -34.14
CA ARG A 184 30.74 -1.44 -35.57
C ARG A 184 30.59 -2.94 -35.79
N ASN A 185 30.21 -3.28 -37.04
CA ASN A 185 30.22 -4.57 -37.77
C ASN A 185 28.79 -5.00 -38.07
N ASN A 186 28.24 -4.80 -39.28
CA ASN A 186 28.76 -5.14 -40.62
C ASN A 186 29.37 -6.54 -40.66
N ILE A 187 28.51 -7.52 -40.93
CA ILE A 187 28.88 -8.81 -41.51
C ILE A 187 27.85 -9.09 -42.60
N SER A 188 28.27 -8.78 -43.82
CA SER A 188 28.02 -9.59 -45.01
C SER A 188 28.74 -10.93 -44.87
#